data_AF-A0A4U9W6V0-F1
#
_entry.id   AF-A0A4U9W6V0-F1
#
_cell.length_a   1.000
_cell.length_b   1.000
_cell.length_c   1.000
_cell.angle_alpha   90.00
_cell.angle_beta   90.00
_cell.angle_gamma   90.00
#
_symmetry.space_group_name_H-M   'P 1'
#
loop_
_entity.id
_entity.type
_entity.pdbx_description
1 polymer ?
#
loop_
_entity_poly.entity_id
_entity_poly.type
_entity_poly.pdbx_seq_one_letter_code
_entity_poly.pdbx_strand_id
1 'polypeptide(L)'
;MLHDSGVPVATVLVDDDVAVKDSLFTAGRRGVANTVLMEKLLGAAAVRGDDLDALVTLGHKINNQGHSLGIALGRLHRACGR
;
A
#
# COMPACT_ATOMS: atom_id res chain seq x y z
N MET A 1 14.92 -13.41 8.13
CA MET A 1 15.05 -13.50 6.66
C MET A 1 15.47 -12.21 5.93
N LEU A 2 15.62 -11.03 6.54
CA LEU A 2 16.42 -9.90 5.99
C LEU A 2 17.16 -9.17 7.11
N HIS A 3 16.45 -8.93 8.22
CA HIS A 3 17.05 -8.41 9.45
C HIS A 3 18.15 -9.34 10.01
N ASP A 4 17.91 -10.66 10.03
CA ASP A 4 18.90 -11.67 10.48
C ASP A 4 20.18 -11.69 9.63
N SER A 5 20.10 -11.24 8.37
CA SER A 5 21.25 -11.13 7.47
C SER A 5 21.91 -9.75 7.51
N GLY A 6 21.52 -8.88 8.45
CA GLY A 6 22.08 -7.54 8.62
C GLY A 6 21.68 -6.53 7.54
N VAL A 7 20.66 -6.82 6.74
CA VAL A 7 20.17 -5.90 5.69
C VAL A 7 19.17 -4.92 6.33
N PRO A 8 19.42 -3.60 6.29
CA PRO A 8 18.45 -2.60 6.73
C PRO A 8 17.16 -2.73 5.90
N VAL A 9 16.03 -2.94 6.58
CA VAL A 9 14.74 -3.17 5.94
C VAL A 9 13.64 -2.49 6.76
N ALA A 10 12.68 -1.89 6.07
CA ALA A 10 11.50 -1.30 6.67
C ALA A 10 10.25 -1.65 5.85
N THR A 11 9.07 -1.41 6.41
CA THR A 11 7.80 -1.70 5.74
C THR A 11 6.78 -0.61 6.07
N VAL A 12 6.05 -0.17 5.06
CA VAL A 12 4.88 0.71 5.21
C VAL A 12 3.67 -0.06 4.71
N LEU A 13 2.68 -0.25 5.58
CA LEU A 13 1.41 -0.88 5.21
C LEU A 13 0.49 0.17 4.56
N VAL A 14 -0.13 -0.19 3.45
CA VAL A 14 -1.11 0.67 2.76
C VAL A 14 -2.52 0.22 3.12
N ASP A 15 -3.35 1.13 3.61
CA ASP A 15 -4.70 0.83 4.12
C ASP A 15 -5.72 1.92 3.74
N ASP A 16 -5.62 2.42 2.50
CA ASP A 16 -6.34 3.60 1.99
C ASP A 16 -7.83 3.38 1.69
N ASP A 17 -8.34 2.15 1.67
CA ASP A 17 -9.75 1.90 1.36
C ASP A 17 -10.67 2.29 2.52
N VAL A 18 -11.53 3.29 2.32
CA VAL A 18 -12.49 3.77 3.34
C VAL A 18 -13.83 3.01 3.33
N ALA A 19 -14.05 2.08 2.40
CA ALA A 19 -15.37 1.50 2.15
C ALA A 19 -15.95 0.73 3.34
N VAL A 20 -15.14 -0.06 4.06
CA VAL A 20 -15.57 -0.89 5.20
C VAL A 20 -14.40 -1.11 6.16
N LYS A 21 -14.66 -0.99 7.47
CA LYS A 21 -13.79 -1.53 8.53
C LYS A 21 -14.24 -2.98 8.77
N ASP A 22 -13.32 -3.93 8.59
CA ASP A 22 -13.50 -5.39 8.70
C ASP A 22 -14.11 -6.07 7.46
N SER A 23 -13.23 -6.46 6.53
CA SER A 23 -13.56 -7.37 5.43
C SER A 23 -13.23 -8.82 5.80
N LEU A 24 -13.85 -9.79 5.12
CA LEU A 24 -13.65 -11.24 5.32
C LEU A 24 -12.17 -11.73 5.31
N PHE A 25 -11.22 -10.91 4.83
CA PHE A 25 -9.80 -11.28 4.69
C PHE A 25 -8.83 -10.18 5.14
N THR A 26 -9.28 -9.18 5.91
CA THR A 26 -8.40 -8.07 6.34
C THR A 26 -8.71 -7.69 7.78
N ALA A 27 -7.70 -7.75 8.66
CA ALA A 27 -7.75 -7.03 9.92
C ALA A 27 -7.50 -5.54 9.62
N GLY A 28 -8.54 -4.71 9.66
CA GLY A 28 -8.45 -3.29 9.28
C GLY A 28 -8.92 -2.98 7.85
N ARG A 29 -8.41 -1.88 7.27
CA ARG A 29 -8.75 -1.40 5.93
C ARG A 29 -7.90 -2.09 4.86
N ARG A 30 -8.39 -2.14 3.62
CA ARG A 30 -7.65 -2.71 2.48
C ARG A 30 -6.70 -1.67 1.88
N GLY A 31 -5.56 -2.12 1.38
CA GLY A 31 -4.72 -1.35 0.46
C GLY A 31 -5.23 -1.50 -0.97
N VAL A 32 -5.52 -0.38 -1.64
CA VAL A 32 -6.06 -0.33 -3.01
C VAL A 32 -5.28 0.67 -3.87
N ALA A 33 -5.94 1.61 -4.54
CA ALA A 33 -5.36 2.47 -5.58
C ALA A 33 -4.27 3.43 -5.08
N ASN A 34 -4.29 3.86 -3.80
CA ASN A 34 -3.26 4.76 -3.28
C ASN A 34 -1.86 4.11 -3.27
N THR A 35 -1.80 2.77 -3.27
CA THR A 35 -0.54 2.02 -3.38
C THR A 35 0.30 2.49 -4.57
N VAL A 36 -0.33 2.69 -5.74
CA VAL A 36 0.38 3.11 -6.96
C VAL A 36 0.96 4.53 -6.83
N LEU A 37 0.23 5.43 -6.16
CA LEU A 37 0.70 6.79 -5.89
C LEU A 37 1.88 6.77 -4.91
N MET A 38 1.78 5.96 -3.86
CA MET A 38 2.85 5.77 -2.89
C MET A 38 4.12 5.20 -3.55
N GLU A 39 3.98 4.14 -4.35
CA GLU A 39 5.09 3.55 -5.11
C GLU A 39 5.79 4.60 -5.98
N LYS A 40 5.02 5.45 -6.66
CA LYS A 40 5.59 6.49 -7.53
C LYS A 40 6.33 7.58 -6.76
N LEU A 41 5.74 8.08 -5.68
CA LEU A 41 6.31 9.16 -4.87
C LEU A 41 7.53 8.69 -4.07
N LEU A 42 7.44 7.51 -3.45
CA LEU A 42 8.55 6.87 -2.75
C LEU A 42 9.66 6.47 -3.71
N GLY A 43 9.33 5.92 -4.88
CA GLY A 43 10.31 5.63 -5.91
C GLY A 43 11.04 6.87 -6.39
N ALA A 44 10.35 8.00 -6.56
CA ALA A 44 10.97 9.28 -6.90
C ALA A 44 11.88 9.81 -5.77
N ALA A 45 11.47 9.68 -4.51
CA ALA A 45 12.29 10.05 -3.36
C ALA A 45 13.55 9.15 -3.24
N ALA A 46 13.42 7.86 -3.50
CA ALA A 46 14.54 6.92 -3.50
C ALA A 46 15.54 7.24 -4.63
N VAL A 47 15.07 7.54 -5.84
CA VAL A 47 15.93 7.98 -6.96
C VAL A 47 16.63 9.30 -6.67
N ARG A 48 15.99 10.20 -5.91
CA ARG A 48 16.61 11.45 -5.44
C ARG A 48 17.73 11.23 -4.42
N GLY A 49 17.77 10.05 -3.79
CA GLY A 49 18.79 9.67 -2.80
C GLY A 49 18.36 9.87 -1.35
N ASP A 50 17.06 10.01 -1.08
CA ASP A 50 16.53 10.04 0.28
C ASP A 50 16.84 8.70 0.98
N ASP A 51 17.18 8.76 2.28
CA ASP A 51 17.52 7.56 3.06
C ASP A 51 16.28 6.73 3.48
N LEU A 52 16.53 5.54 4.06
CA LEU A 52 15.46 4.61 4.42
C LEU A 52 14.46 5.23 5.42
N ASP A 53 14.94 6.01 6.39
CA ASP A 53 14.08 6.62 7.42
C ASP A 53 13.22 7.74 6.85
N ALA A 54 13.77 8.54 5.92
CA ALA A 54 13.04 9.55 5.18
C ALA A 54 11.94 8.92 4.30
N LEU A 55 12.24 7.79 3.64
CA LEU A 55 11.26 7.05 2.84
C LEU A 55 10.13 6.48 3.70
N VAL A 56 10.45 5.90 4.86
CA VAL A 56 9.45 5.39 5.80
C VAL A 56 8.55 6.53 6.31
N THR A 57 9.16 7.65 6.69
CA THR A 57 8.44 8.84 7.16
C THR A 57 7.50 9.39 6.08
N LEU A 58 7.99 9.51 4.85
CA LEU A 58 7.19 9.96 3.71
C LEU A 58 6.06 8.96 3.41
N GLY A 59 6.34 7.66 3.48
CA GLY A 59 5.36 6.60 3.24
C GLY A 59 4.21 6.68 4.24
N HIS A 60 4.50 6.79 5.54
CA HIS A 60 3.47 6.97 6.56
C HIS A 60 2.67 8.24 6.35
N LYS A 61 3.32 9.35 5.97
CA LYS A 61 2.63 10.61 5.67
C LYS A 61 1.63 10.45 4.52
N ILE A 62 2.05 9.85 3.40
CA ILE A 62 1.18 9.67 2.24
C ILE A 62 0.04 8.69 2.57
N ASN A 63 0.32 7.59 3.27
CA ASN A 63 -0.71 6.62 3.64
C ASN A 63 -1.81 7.25 4.51
N ASN A 64 -1.43 8.10 5.47
CA ASN A 64 -2.38 8.79 6.34
C ASN A 64 -3.19 9.90 5.63
N GLN A 65 -2.79 10.29 4.41
CA GLN A 65 -3.47 11.32 3.61
C GLN A 65 -4.28 10.72 2.44
N GLY A 66 -4.01 9.47 2.09
CA GLY A 66 -4.68 8.77 0.99
C GLY A 66 -5.99 8.12 1.41
N HIS A 67 -7.04 8.40 0.66
CA HIS A 67 -8.35 7.77 0.84
C HIS A 67 -8.88 7.32 -0.52
N SER A 68 -9.27 6.05 -0.62
CA SER A 68 -9.84 5.47 -1.82
C SER A 68 -11.19 4.83 -1.52
N LEU A 69 -12.09 4.91 -2.49
CA LEU A 69 -13.39 4.26 -2.48
C LEU A 69 -13.66 3.70 -3.88
N GLY A 70 -13.96 2.41 -3.97
CA GLY A 70 -14.30 1.74 -5.23
C GLY A 70 -15.75 1.28 -5.25
N ILE A 71 -16.41 1.40 -6.41
CA ILE A 71 -17.77 0.90 -6.66
C ILE A 71 -17.72 -0.01 -7.90
N ALA A 72 -18.52 -1.09 -7.91
CA ALA A 72 -18.68 -1.96 -9.06
C ALA A 72 -20.16 -1.99 -9.49
N LEU A 73 -20.42 -1.76 -10.79
CA LEU A 73 -21.76 -1.87 -11.39
C LEU A 73 -22.09 -3.30 -11.86
N GLY A 74 -21.11 -4.20 -11.79
CA GLY A 74 -21.20 -5.61 -12.14
C GLY A 74 -20.00 -6.36 -11.58
N ARG A 75 -20.14 -7.68 -11.37
CA ARG A 75 -19.06 -8.52 -10.85
C ARG A 75 -18.05 -8.85 -11.93
N LEU A 76 -16.78 -9.02 -11.55
CA LEU A 76 -15.79 -9.64 -12.43
C LEU A 76 -16.23 -11.07 -12.75
N HIS A 77 -16.31 -11.41 -14.04
CA HIS A 77 -16.51 -12.79 -14.46
C HIS A 77 -15.16 -13.50 -14.43
N ARG A 78 -14.94 -14.38 -13.46
CA ARG A 78 -13.83 -15.34 -13.54
C ARG A 78 -14.24 -16.45 -14.49
N ALA A 79 -13.44 -16.70 -15.51
CA ALA A 79 -13.58 -17.92 -16.31
C ALA A 79 -13.40 -19.11 -15.36
N CYS A 80 -14.47 -19.88 -15.16
CA CYS A 80 -14.37 -21.17 -14.48
C CYS A 80 -13.57 -22.08 -15.41
N GLY A 81 -12.43 -22.59 -14.94
CA GLY A 81 -11.57 -23.46 -15.73
C GLY A 81 -12.36 -24.65 -16.28
N ARG A 82 -12.14 -24.93 -17.57
CA ARG A 82 -12.43 -26.22 -18.17
C ARG A 82 -11.18 -27.07 -18.08
#